data_AF-A0A554JGE5-F1
#
_entry.id   AF-A0A554JGE5-F1
#
_cell.length_a   1.000
_cell.length_b   1.000
_cell.length_c   1.000
_cell.angle_alpha   90.00
_cell.angle_beta   90.00
_cell.angle_gamma   90.00
#
_symmetry.space_group_name_H-M   'P 1'
#
loop_
_entity.id
_entity.type
_entity.pdbx_description
1 polymer ?
#
loop_
_entity_poly.entity_id
_entity_poly.type
_entity_poly.pdbx_seq_one_letter_code
_entity_poly.pdbx_strand_id
1 'polypeptide(L)'
;MTIESASIQAIRLTRAVFESVYGNIGLLKFAIEELVPTNGNNGQESKRWDIICSFYETLGSTSPSRYKASVNLNDNTVTLKKLGGEAKVPEGKFKVTSANNKK
;
A
#
# COMPACT_ATOMS: atom_id res chain seq x y z
N MET A 1 2.00 15.35 -20.06
CA MET A 1 1.89 14.71 -18.74
C MET A 1 0.89 13.58 -18.88
N THR A 2 1.33 12.33 -18.78
CA THR A 2 0.41 11.18 -18.72
C THR A 2 -0.28 11.24 -17.36
N ILE A 3 -1.60 11.40 -17.35
CA ILE A 3 -2.40 11.28 -16.12
C ILE A 3 -2.28 9.82 -15.71
N GLU A 4 -1.46 9.56 -14.70
CA GLU A 4 -1.30 8.23 -14.13
C GLU A 4 -2.62 7.85 -13.45
N SER A 5 -3.13 6.63 -13.71
CA SER A 5 -4.40 6.22 -13.11
C SER A 5 -4.31 6.22 -11.59
N ALA A 6 -5.37 6.68 -10.92
CA ALA A 6 -5.54 6.68 -9.46
C ALA A 6 -5.25 5.30 -8.84
N SER A 7 -5.58 4.22 -9.55
CA SER A 7 -5.25 2.85 -9.17
C SER A 7 -3.73 2.64 -9.04
N ILE A 8 -2.96 3.10 -10.03
CA ILE A 8 -1.49 3.02 -10.04
C ILE A 8 -0.90 3.92 -8.95
N GLN A 9 -1.46 5.12 -8.75
CA GLN A 9 -1.04 6.01 -7.66
C GLN A 9 -1.25 5.37 -6.29
N ALA A 10 -2.38 4.68 -6.07
CA ALA A 10 -2.67 3.98 -4.83
C ALA A 10 -1.67 2.83 -4.57
N ILE A 11 -1.30 2.10 -5.62
CA ILE A 11 -0.27 1.05 -5.56
C ILE A 11 1.08 1.64 -5.18
N ARG A 12 1.49 2.76 -5.80
CA ARG A 12 2.77 3.42 -5.51
C ARG A 12 2.86 3.90 -4.06
N LEU A 13 1.80 4.52 -3.55
CA LEU A 13 1.74 4.97 -2.16
C LEU A 13 1.82 3.79 -1.19
N THR A 14 1.10 2.71 -1.48
CA THR A 14 1.16 1.49 -0.67
C THR A 14 2.59 0.95 -0.64
N ARG A 15 3.20 0.75 -1.80
CA ARG A 15 4.59 0.29 -1.91
C ARG A 15 5.58 1.17 -1.12
N ALA A 16 5.47 2.50 -1.23
CA ALA A 16 6.33 3.43 -0.52
C ALA A 16 6.21 3.28 1.01
N VAL A 17 4.99 3.07 1.53
CA VAL A 17 4.79 2.84 2.96
C VAL A 17 5.35 1.50 3.40
N PHE A 18 5.14 0.44 2.63
CA PHE A 18 5.75 -0.86 2.93
C PHE A 18 7.27 -0.79 2.93
N GLU A 19 7.88 -0.09 1.97
CA GLU A 19 9.32 0.13 1.92
C GLU A 19 9.83 0.94 3.13
N SER A 20 9.05 1.92 3.59
CA SER A 20 9.37 2.70 4.78
C SER A 20 9.27 1.91 6.09
N VAL A 21 8.36 0.94 6.18
CA VAL A 21 8.11 0.16 7.41
C VAL A 21 9.04 -1.06 7.49
N TYR A 22 9.24 -1.75 6.36
CA TYR A 22 9.92 -3.04 6.31
C TYR A 22 11.27 -3.01 5.57
N GLY A 23 11.68 -1.86 5.01
CA GLY A 23 12.88 -1.75 4.19
C GLY A 23 12.65 -2.21 2.75
N ASN A 24 13.72 -2.54 2.01
CA ASN A 24 13.61 -2.84 0.57
C ASN A 24 12.76 -4.10 0.28
N ILE A 25 11.47 -3.89 -0.07
CA ILE A 25 10.52 -4.97 -0.31
C ILE A 25 10.69 -5.66 -1.68
N GLY A 26 11.55 -5.13 -2.55
CA GLY A 26 11.86 -5.78 -3.84
C GLY A 26 12.45 -7.19 -3.67
N LEU A 27 13.04 -7.46 -2.51
CA LEU A 27 13.56 -8.77 -2.12
C LEU A 27 12.52 -9.69 -1.48
N LEU A 28 11.36 -9.17 -1.08
CA LEU A 28 10.40 -9.84 -0.21
C LEU A 28 9.15 -10.39 -0.93
N LYS A 29 9.20 -10.46 -2.28
CA LYS A 29 8.10 -10.95 -3.14
C LYS A 29 6.75 -10.28 -2.81
N PHE A 30 6.73 -8.94 -2.83
CA PHE A 30 5.51 -8.17 -2.64
C PHE A 30 4.52 -8.42 -3.77
N ALA A 31 3.31 -8.89 -3.43
CA ALA A 31 2.23 -9.18 -4.36
C ALA A 31 0.98 -8.36 -3.98
N ILE A 32 0.31 -7.83 -5.00
CA ILE A 32 -1.00 -7.21 -4.87
C ILE A 32 -2.02 -8.30 -5.19
N GLU A 33 -2.88 -8.61 -4.23
CA GLU A 33 -3.89 -9.65 -4.36
C GLU A 33 -5.22 -9.06 -4.82
N GLU A 34 -5.62 -7.95 -4.23
CA GLU A 34 -6.88 -7.28 -4.55
C GLU A 34 -6.72 -5.77 -4.54
N LEU A 35 -7.47 -5.10 -5.42
CA LEU A 35 -7.49 -3.65 -5.56
C LEU A 35 -8.93 -3.19 -5.72
N VAL A 36 -9.51 -2.60 -4.67
CA VAL A 36 -10.93 -2.28 -4.59
C VAL A 36 -11.11 -0.77 -4.40
N PRO A 37 -11.81 -0.07 -5.31
CA PRO A 37 -12.17 1.33 -5.09
C PRO A 37 -13.21 1.42 -3.96
N THR A 38 -12.97 2.25 -2.94
CA THR A 38 -13.90 2.41 -1.80
C THR A 38 -14.84 3.61 -1.95
N ASN A 39 -14.60 4.50 -2.91
CA ASN A 39 -15.51 5.59 -3.25
C ASN A 39 -15.45 5.96 -4.75
N GLY A 40 -15.92 5.04 -5.59
CA GLY A 40 -16.15 5.31 -7.01
C GLY A 40 -17.58 4.92 -7.38
N ASN A 41 -18.45 5.89 -7.63
CA ASN A 41 -19.72 5.65 -8.32
C ASN A 41 -19.53 5.98 -9.81
N ASN A 42 -20.05 5.11 -10.68
CA ASN A 42 -20.23 5.26 -12.13
C ASN A 42 -19.46 6.42 -12.80
N GLY A 43 -18.24 6.14 -13.26
CA GLY A 43 -17.51 7.00 -14.20
C GLY A 43 -16.57 8.04 -13.59
N GLN A 44 -16.51 8.19 -12.26
CA GLN A 44 -15.47 9.00 -11.61
C GLN A 44 -14.33 8.13 -11.07
N GLU A 45 -13.10 8.60 -11.28
CA GLU A 45 -11.92 7.90 -10.78
C GLU A 45 -11.90 7.92 -9.24
N SER A 46 -11.90 6.72 -8.62
CA SER A 46 -11.97 6.58 -7.16
C SER A 46 -10.74 7.22 -6.51
N LYS A 47 -10.97 8.04 -5.47
CA LYS A 47 -9.89 8.70 -4.71
C LYS A 47 -9.50 7.93 -3.46
N ARG A 48 -10.20 6.85 -3.15
CA ARG A 48 -9.89 5.95 -2.05
C ARG A 48 -9.88 4.52 -2.55
N TRP A 49 -8.92 3.76 -2.06
CA TRP A 49 -8.67 2.40 -2.51
C TRP A 49 -8.32 1.54 -1.31
N ASP A 50 -8.92 0.36 -1.24
CA ASP A 50 -8.48 -0.71 -0.37
C ASP A 50 -7.65 -1.68 -1.20
N ILE A 51 -6.41 -1.90 -0.77
CA ILE A 51 -5.47 -2.81 -1.42
C ILE A 51 -5.18 -3.96 -0.46
N ILE A 52 -5.42 -5.19 -0.89
CA ILE A 52 -4.94 -6.37 -0.19
C ILE A 52 -3.62 -6.78 -0.84
N CYS A 53 -2.58 -6.88 -0.02
CA CYS A 53 -1.25 -7.24 -0.48
C CYS A 53 -0.61 -8.24 0.48
N SER A 54 0.34 -9.00 -0.05
CA SER A 54 1.08 -9.98 0.72
C SER A 54 2.56 -9.93 0.40
N PHE A 55 3.38 -10.19 1.42
CA PHE A 55 4.83 -10.25 1.26
C PHE A 55 5.45 -11.11 2.36
N TYR A 56 6.67 -11.59 2.12
CA TYR A 56 7.43 -12.35 3.10
C TYR A 56 8.15 -11.37 4.03
N GLU A 57 7.83 -11.36 5.32
CA GLU A 57 8.41 -10.39 6.26
C GLU A 57 9.92 -10.59 6.48
N THR A 58 10.40 -11.81 6.25
CA THR A 58 11.83 -12.18 6.32
C THR A 58 12.17 -13.20 5.23
N LEU A 59 13.45 -13.30 4.85
CA LEU A 59 13.93 -14.28 3.87
C LEU A 59 13.71 -15.75 4.30
N GLY A 60 13.58 -16.00 5.62
CA GLY A 60 13.31 -17.33 6.17
C GLY A 60 11.83 -17.63 6.42
N SER A 61 10.92 -16.73 6.06
CA SER A 61 9.47 -16.94 6.26
C SER A 61 8.95 -18.02 5.31
N THR A 62 8.19 -18.97 5.84
CA THR A 62 7.58 -20.07 5.06
C THR A 62 6.23 -19.69 4.45
N SER A 63 5.61 -18.62 4.94
CA SER A 63 4.34 -18.08 4.45
C SER A 63 4.38 -16.55 4.36
N PRO A 64 3.70 -15.95 3.37
CA PRO A 64 3.59 -14.50 3.27
C PRO A 64 2.61 -13.98 4.32
N SER A 65 2.90 -12.81 4.86
CA SER A 65 1.95 -12.06 5.67
C SER A 65 1.04 -11.23 4.78
N ARG A 66 -0.27 -11.26 5.06
CA ARG A 66 -1.29 -10.49 4.34
C ARG A 66 -1.62 -9.20 5.07
N TYR A 67 -1.80 -8.14 4.32
CA TYR A 67 -2.09 -6.80 4.81
C TYR A 67 -3.17 -6.14 3.96
N LYS A 68 -4.01 -5.34 4.63
CA LYS A 68 -4.90 -4.39 4.01
C LYS A 68 -4.29 -2.99 4.12
N ALA A 69 -4.13 -2.34 2.98
CA ALA A 69 -3.73 -0.95 2.87
C ALA A 69 -4.92 -0.12 2.39
N SER A 70 -5.44 0.75 3.27
CA SER A 70 -6.49 1.70 2.92
C SER A 70 -5.84 3.03 2.54
N VAL A 71 -5.89 3.37 1.25
CA VAL A 71 -5.25 4.54 0.65
C VAL A 71 -6.28 5.64 0.43
N ASN A 72 -5.92 6.87 0.78
CA ASN A 72 -6.65 8.09 0.45
C ASN A 72 -5.76 9.00 -0.41
N LEU A 73 -6.11 9.13 -1.68
CA LEU A 73 -5.36 9.93 -2.65
C LEU A 73 -5.59 11.44 -2.49
N ASN A 74 -6.59 11.87 -1.70
CA ASN A 74 -6.82 13.29 -1.45
C ASN A 74 -5.71 13.91 -0.58
N ASP A 75 -5.17 13.13 0.37
CA ASP A 75 -4.18 13.59 1.35
C ASP A 75 -2.92 12.71 1.40
N ASN A 76 -2.79 11.78 0.46
CA ASN A 76 -1.73 10.76 0.38
C ASN A 76 -1.54 9.98 1.68
N THR A 77 -2.62 9.69 2.39
CA THR A 77 -2.56 8.85 3.58
C THR A 77 -2.80 7.38 3.24
N VAL A 78 -2.08 6.50 3.94
CA VAL A 78 -2.22 5.05 3.84
C VAL A 78 -2.36 4.50 5.25
N THR A 79 -3.40 3.72 5.49
CA THR A 79 -3.57 2.99 6.75
C THR A 79 -3.27 1.53 6.50
N LEU A 80 -2.29 0.97 7.23
CA LEU A 80 -1.91 -0.43 7.13
C LEU A 80 -2.47 -1.25 8.29
N LYS A 81 -3.07 -2.39 7.94
CA LYS A 81 -3.60 -3.37 8.90
C LYS A 81 -3.23 -4.78 8.47
N LYS A 82 -2.65 -5.58 9.36
CA LYS A 82 -2.36 -7.00 9.10
C LYS A 82 -3.67 -7.81 9.12
N LEU A 83 -3.85 -8.73 8.17
CA LEU A 83 -5.06 -9.55 8.01
C LEU A 83 -4.97 -10.94 8.65
N GLY A 84 -3.93 -11.22 9.44
CA GLY A 84 -3.78 -12.48 10.18
C GLY A 84 -2.50 -12.56 11.02
N GLY A 85 -2.54 -13.37 12.09
CA GLY A 85 -1.45 -13.52 13.07
C GLY A 85 -1.32 -12.36 14.05
N GLU A 86 -0.42 -12.47 15.03
CA GLU A 86 -0.04 -11.33 15.87
C GLU A 86 0.70 -10.29 15.01
N ALA A 87 0.13 -9.09 14.93
CA ALA A 87 0.75 -8.00 14.20
C ALA A 87 1.98 -7.51 14.97
N LYS A 88 3.18 -7.73 14.44
CA LYS A 88 4.42 -7.13 14.99
C LYS A 88 4.37 -5.60 14.98
N VAL A 89 3.57 -5.03 14.08
CA VAL A 89 3.35 -3.59 13.97
C VAL A 89 1.85 -3.33 14.16
N PRO A 90 1.45 -2.51 15.16
CA PRO A 90 0.05 -2.14 15.32
C PRO A 90 -0.49 -1.42 14.06
N GLU A 91 -1.81 -1.37 13.91
CA GLU A 91 -2.46 -0.62 12.83
C GLU A 91 -1.87 0.80 12.77
N GLY A 92 -1.29 1.15 11.62
CA GLY A 92 -0.49 2.36 11.46
C GLY A 92 -1.04 3.24 10.36
N LYS A 93 -1.20 4.53 10.65
CA LYS A 93 -1.56 5.54 9.65
C LYS A 93 -0.32 6.31 9.23
N PHE A 94 0.00 6.23 7.95
CA PHE A 94 1.19 6.83 7.35
C PHE A 94 0.76 7.94 6.39
N LYS A 95 1.41 9.10 6.48
CA LYS A 95 1.24 10.18 5.51
C LYS A 95 2.45 10.19 4.59
N VAL A 96 2.26 9.84 3.33
CA VAL A 96 3.33 9.87 2.34
C VAL A 96 3.46 11.31 1.87
N THR A 97 4.47 12.01 2.39
CA THR A 97 4.89 13.28 1.80
C THR A 97 5.76 12.94 0.60
N SER A 98 5.44 13.50 -0.56
CA SER A 98 6.34 13.47 -1.71
C SER A 98 7.59 14.28 -1.33
N ALA A 99 8.55 13.63 -0.67
CA ALA A 99 9.87 14.19 -0.50
C ALA A 99 10.54 14.21 -1.88
N ASN A 100 10.31 15.31 -2.58
CA ASN A 100 11.22 15.96 -3.51
C ASN A 100 12.35 15.05 -4.03
N ASN A 101 12.11 14.36 -5.15
CA ASN A 101 13.21 13.86 -5.98
C ASN A 101 13.91 15.08 -6.61
N LYS A 102 14.69 15.79 -5.81
CA LYS A 102 15.81 16.61 -6.26
C LYS A 102 17.07 15.86 -5.90
N LYS A 103 17.54 15.03 -6.82
CA LYS A 103 18.96 14.86 -7.09
C LYS A 103 19.18 14.32 -8.49
#